data_AF-A0A534GIZ3-F1
#
_entry.id   AF-A0A534GIZ3-F1
#
_cell.length_a   1.000
_cell.length_b   1.000
_cell.length_c   1.000
_cell.angle_alpha   90.00
_cell.angle_beta   90.00
_cell.angle_gamma   90.00
#
_symmetry.space_group_name_H-M   'P 1'
#
loop_
_entity.id
_entity.type
_entity.pdbx_description
1 polymer ?
#
loop_
_entity_poly.entity_id
_entity_poly.type
_entity_poly.pdbx_seq_one_letter_code
_entity_poly.pdbx_strand_id
1 'polypeptide(L)'
;MPWFWSDQFDLKLVIVGVSHGYDTVILRGAPASRSFSACYLRGGELIAIDTVNAPKDQMAARKLIAAHVRPSPDKLADPAIPLKDTF
;
A
#
# COMPACT_ATOMS: atom_id res chain seq x y z
N MET A 1 4.13 -10.43 10.32
CA MET A 1 3.09 -9.77 9.53
C MET A 1 2.69 -10.67 8.37
N PRO A 2 1.40 -11.01 8.21
CA PRO A 2 0.95 -11.82 7.10
C PRO A 2 1.15 -11.08 5.77
N TRP A 3 1.44 -11.85 4.74
CA TRP A 3 1.47 -11.37 3.36
C TRP A 3 0.97 -12.48 2.44
N PHE A 4 0.37 -12.08 1.33
CA PHE A 4 -0.18 -12.98 0.32
C PHE A 4 0.18 -12.45 -1.07
N TRP A 5 0.19 -13.32 -2.06
CA TRP A 5 0.38 -12.93 -3.45
C TRP A 5 -0.51 -13.76 -4.36
N SER A 6 -0.84 -13.18 -5.51
CA SER A 6 -1.53 -13.86 -6.60
C SER A 6 -0.96 -13.35 -7.91
N ASP A 7 -0.63 -14.26 -8.80
CA ASP A 7 -0.33 -13.92 -10.19
C ASP A 7 -1.59 -14.24 -11.02
N GLN A 8 -2.14 -13.22 -11.68
CA GLN A 8 -3.32 -13.34 -12.53
C GLN A 8 -3.02 -12.66 -13.86
N PHE A 9 -2.87 -13.45 -14.92
CA PHE A 9 -2.38 -12.96 -16.21
C PHE A 9 -1.05 -12.18 -16.04
N ASP A 10 -0.97 -10.95 -16.54
CA ASP A 10 0.15 -10.02 -16.40
C ASP A 10 0.11 -9.19 -15.10
N LEU A 11 -0.82 -9.49 -14.17
CA LEU A 11 -0.94 -8.78 -12.90
C LEU A 11 -0.27 -9.55 -11.77
N LYS A 12 0.66 -8.87 -11.09
CA LYS A 12 1.25 -9.32 -9.84
C LYS A 12 0.58 -8.61 -8.68
N LEU A 13 -0.33 -9.31 -8.00
CA LEU A 13 -0.98 -8.85 -6.79
C LEU A 13 -0.15 -9.25 -5.57
N VAL A 14 0.14 -8.30 -4.68
CA VAL A 14 0.74 -8.58 -3.37
C VAL A 14 -0.02 -7.81 -2.29
N ILE A 15 -0.44 -8.55 -1.27
CA ILE A 15 -1.12 -8.06 -0.07
C ILE A 15 -0.14 -8.14 1.09
N VAL A 16 0.02 -7.05 1.84
CA VAL A 16 0.86 -7.00 3.05
C VAL A 16 0.03 -6.44 4.19
N GLY A 17 0.01 -7.14 5.34
CA GLY A 17 -0.81 -6.75 6.49
C GLY A 17 -2.21 -7.36 6.44
N VAL A 18 -3.09 -6.87 7.32
CA VAL A 18 -4.49 -7.28 7.40
C VAL A 18 -5.33 -6.01 7.36
N SER A 19 -6.10 -5.82 6.28
CA SER A 19 -6.89 -4.60 6.10
C SER A 19 -8.09 -4.52 7.06
N HIS A 20 -8.53 -5.64 7.64
CA HIS A 20 -9.71 -5.67 8.53
C HIS A 20 -9.68 -4.54 9.58
N GLY A 21 -10.78 -3.80 9.70
CA GLY A 21 -10.91 -2.66 10.61
C GLY A 21 -10.21 -1.38 10.14
N TYR A 22 -9.84 -1.25 8.87
CA TYR A 22 -9.50 0.05 8.28
C TYR A 22 -10.69 1.02 8.38
N ASP A 23 -10.41 2.31 8.48
CA ASP A 23 -11.41 3.38 8.36
C ASP A 23 -11.21 4.23 7.09
N THR A 24 -10.00 4.21 6.52
CA THR A 24 -9.64 4.99 5.34
C THR A 24 -8.87 4.13 4.35
N VAL A 25 -9.14 4.31 3.05
CA VAL A 25 -8.33 3.74 1.97
C VAL A 25 -7.85 4.87 1.08
N ILE A 26 -6.54 4.92 0.85
CA ILE A 26 -5.93 5.87 -0.08
C ILE A 26 -5.42 5.10 -1.29
N LEU A 27 -5.91 5.49 -2.46
CA LEU A 27 -5.44 4.96 -3.73
C LEU A 27 -4.18 5.71 -4.16
N ARG A 28 -3.12 4.95 -4.45
CA ARG A 28 -1.82 5.46 -4.86
C ARG A 28 -1.52 5.01 -6.29
N GLY A 29 -1.51 5.96 -7.22
CA GLY A 29 -1.54 5.67 -8.66
C GLY A 29 -2.97 5.48 -9.19
N ALA A 30 -3.11 4.85 -10.36
CA ALA A 30 -4.40 4.75 -11.05
C ALA A 30 -4.68 3.29 -11.49
N PRO A 31 -5.85 2.70 -11.18
CA PRO A 31 -6.18 1.35 -11.63
C PRO A 31 -6.13 1.17 -13.16
N ALA A 32 -6.45 2.22 -13.91
CA ALA A 32 -6.36 2.23 -15.37
C ALA A 32 -4.93 2.00 -15.90
N SER A 33 -3.89 2.33 -15.12
CA SER A 33 -2.49 2.07 -15.51
C SER A 33 -2.05 0.62 -15.25
N ARG A 34 -2.89 -0.18 -14.57
CA ARG A 34 -2.56 -1.55 -14.11
C ARG A 34 -1.33 -1.60 -13.20
N SER A 35 -0.93 -0.46 -12.61
CA SER A 35 0.14 -0.34 -11.62
C SER A 35 -0.27 0.67 -10.55
N PHE A 36 -0.69 0.18 -9.39
CA PHE A 36 -1.23 1.00 -8.30
C PHE A 36 -1.19 0.25 -6.97
N SER A 37 -1.45 0.98 -5.89
CA SER A 37 -1.56 0.43 -4.54
C SER A 37 -2.80 0.99 -3.84
N ALA A 38 -3.50 0.16 -3.07
CA ALA A 38 -4.53 0.56 -2.12
C ALA A 38 -3.94 0.52 -0.71
N CYS A 39 -3.76 1.68 -0.09
CA CYS A 39 -3.18 1.84 1.24
C CYS A 39 -4.29 1.94 2.29
N TYR A 40 -4.37 0.97 3.20
CA TYR A 40 -5.40 0.91 4.24
C TYR A 40 -4.90 1.54 5.52
N LEU A 41 -5.64 2.52 6.04
CA LEU A 41 -5.34 3.19 7.29
C LEU A 41 -6.39 2.90 8.37
N ARG A 42 -5.96 2.93 9.62
CA ARG A 42 -6.83 2.99 10.81
C ARG A 42 -6.34 4.10 11.73
N GLY A 43 -7.18 5.11 11.97
CA GLY A 43 -6.80 6.28 12.77
C GLY A 43 -5.55 6.97 12.26
N GLY A 44 -5.33 6.95 10.93
CA GLY A 44 -4.16 7.51 10.25
C GLY A 44 -2.92 6.60 10.21
N GLU A 45 -2.93 5.43 10.86
CA GLU A 45 -1.83 4.46 10.83
C GLU A 45 -1.96 3.50 9.64
N LEU A 46 -0.88 3.23 8.91
CA LEU A 46 -0.85 2.27 7.81
C LEU A 46 -0.88 0.83 8.32
N ILE A 47 -2.01 0.13 8.15
CA ILE A 47 -2.21 -1.24 8.67
C ILE A 47 -2.09 -2.33 7.60
N ALA A 48 -2.33 -1.98 6.33
CA ALA A 48 -2.20 -2.90 5.21
C ALA A 48 -1.99 -2.16 3.89
N ILE A 49 -1.51 -2.88 2.89
CA ILE A 49 -1.49 -2.42 1.50
C ILE A 49 -1.79 -3.60 0.56
N ASP A 50 -2.59 -3.33 -0.47
CA ASP A 50 -2.74 -4.20 -1.62
C ASP A 50 -2.07 -3.53 -2.81
N THR A 51 -1.23 -4.25 -3.53
CA THR A 51 -0.45 -3.69 -4.64
C THR A 51 -0.68 -4.51 -5.90
N VAL A 52 -0.84 -3.82 -7.03
CA VAL A 52 -0.90 -4.42 -8.37
C VAL A 52 0.27 -3.87 -9.16
N ASN A 53 1.20 -4.73 -9.57
CA ASN A 53 2.39 -4.33 -10.35
C ASN A 53 3.17 -3.12 -9.77
N ALA A 54 3.26 -3.02 -8.44
CA ALA A 54 3.93 -1.92 -7.74
C ALA A 54 5.03 -2.45 -6.80
N PRO A 55 6.14 -3.02 -7.32
CA PRO A 55 7.15 -3.72 -6.52
C PRO A 55 7.87 -2.81 -5.51
N LYS A 56 8.01 -1.51 -5.81
CA LYS A 56 8.62 -0.55 -4.88
C LYS A 56 7.79 -0.40 -3.60
N ASP A 57 6.47 -0.31 -3.74
CA ASP A 57 5.55 -0.22 -2.61
C ASP A 57 5.53 -1.53 -1.82
N GLN A 58 5.53 -2.69 -2.51
CA GLN A 58 5.62 -4.02 -1.88
C GLN A 58 6.84 -4.16 -0.96
N MET A 59 8.00 -3.70 -1.42
CA MET A 59 9.24 -3.78 -0.66
C MET A 59 9.23 -2.86 0.58
N ALA A 60 8.63 -1.67 0.46
CA ALA A 60 8.57 -0.69 1.53
C ALA A 60 7.52 -1.05 2.59
N ALA A 61 6.34 -1.52 2.17
CA ALA A 61 5.18 -1.75 3.02
C ALA A 61 5.45 -2.62 4.25
N ARG A 62 6.25 -3.69 4.08
CA ARG A 62 6.59 -4.58 5.19
C ARG A 62 7.26 -3.87 6.36
N LYS A 63 8.15 -2.91 6.08
CA LYS A 63 8.84 -2.15 7.13
C LYS A 63 7.93 -1.08 7.72
N LEU A 64 7.16 -0.41 6.87
CA LEU A 64 6.31 0.71 7.25
C LEU A 64 5.14 0.28 8.13
N ILE A 65 4.43 -0.80 7.76
CA ILE A 65 3.33 -1.33 8.58
C ILE A 65 3.86 -1.85 9.93
N ALA A 66 5.02 -2.53 9.93
CA ALA A 66 5.64 -3.01 11.17
C ALA A 66 6.11 -1.85 12.09
N ALA A 67 6.36 -0.68 11.52
CA ALA A 67 6.74 0.52 12.25
C ALA A 67 5.54 1.39 12.66
N HIS A 68 4.30 0.96 12.39
CA HIS A 68 3.09 1.70 12.73
C HIS A 68 3.11 3.16 12.22
N VAL A 69 3.62 3.36 11.01
CA VAL A 69 3.78 4.72 10.46
C VAL A 69 2.43 5.38 10.20
N ARG A 70 2.40 6.70 10.38
CA ARG A 70 1.24 7.55 10.13
C ARG A 70 1.56 8.52 8.98
N PRO A 71 1.38 8.10 7.73
CA PRO A 71 1.76 8.91 6.57
C PRO A 71 0.82 10.12 6.39
N SER A 72 1.33 11.18 5.78
CA SER A 72 0.51 12.26 5.21
C SER A 72 -0.37 11.69 4.09
N PRO A 73 -1.70 11.90 4.14
CA PRO A 73 -2.61 11.41 3.12
C PRO A 73 -2.25 11.86 1.70
N ASP A 74 -1.88 13.13 1.54
CA ASP A 74 -1.55 13.71 0.23
C ASP A 74 -0.28 13.10 -0.36
N LYS A 75 0.78 12.95 0.47
CA LYS A 75 2.01 12.28 0.04
C LYS A 75 1.78 10.79 -0.25
N LEU A 76 0.91 10.13 0.53
CA LEU A 76 0.60 8.72 0.37
C LEU A 76 -0.09 8.46 -0.97
N ALA A 77 -0.97 9.36 -1.42
CA ALA A 77 -1.68 9.25 -2.69
C ALA A 77 -0.76 9.45 -3.92
N ASP A 78 0.33 10.22 -3.80
CA ASP A 78 1.20 10.56 -4.93
C ASP A 78 2.25 9.45 -5.22
N PRO A 79 2.10 8.68 -6.33
CA PRO A 79 3.02 7.61 -6.69
C PRO A 79 4.47 8.07 -6.96
N ALA A 80 4.72 9.36 -7.17
CA ALA A 80 6.05 9.91 -7.41
C ALA A 80 6.91 10.00 -6.14
N ILE A 81 6.31 10.15 -4.97
CA ILE A 81 7.01 10.23 -3.68
C ILE A 81 7.25 8.82 -3.17
N PRO A 82 8.49 8.31 -2.97
CA PRO A 82 8.69 6.95 -2.47
C PRO A 82 7.88 6.68 -1.19
N LEU A 83 7.24 5.51 -1.06
CA LEU A 83 6.33 5.21 0.06
C LEU A 83 6.96 5.46 1.45
N LYS A 84 8.27 5.23 1.57
CA LYS A 84 9.06 5.48 2.78
C LYS A 84 9.28 6.96 3.13
N ASP A 85 8.88 7.89 2.29
CA ASP A 85 9.06 9.34 2.46
C ASP A 85 7.70 10.07 2.63
N THR A 86 6.63 9.30 2.90
CA THR A 86 5.25 9.79 2.97
C THR A 86 4.80 10.28 4.34
N PHE A 87 5.59 10.05 5.39
CA PHE A 87 5.33 10.56 6.75
C PHE A 87 5.91 11.96 6.99
#